data_AF-A0AAV1VNX3-F1
#
_entry.id   AF-A0AAV1VNX3-F1
#
_cell.length_a   1.000
_cell.length_b   1.000
_cell.length_c   1.000
_cell.angle_alpha   90.00
_cell.angle_beta   90.00
_cell.angle_gamma   90.00
#
_symmetry.space_group_name_H-M   'P 1'
#
loop_
_entity.id
_entity.type
_entity.pdbx_description
1 polymer ?
#
loop_
_entity_poly.entity_id
_entity_poly.type
_entity_poly.pdbx_seq_one_letter_code
_entity_poly.pdbx_strand_id
1 'polypeptide(L)'
;MQSGLAPWQVVKAVKVYLYPRVEYALRHLRSFAQQLEVFDRHLVRGLRHLLRLPTSATTAFFYAPVSRGGLGFLPLTELHGALQVAHGWQMLHSPDTAIQRIARQQLRQIAESGYKLDALAWRDREDELGELLLNSNLGTSDPAPPKRRNADIGSLWFDVRGHLHRFGLKFEMAPAVEETGTPAQRLQLRVPYHAGWLDHRDVHRHVKPHLENRH
;
A
#
# COMPACT_ATOMS: atom_id res chain seq x y z
N MET A 1 -22.18 7.60 -30.18
CA MET A 1 -21.93 6.16 -30.40
C MET A 1 -22.29 5.41 -29.14
N GLN A 2 -23.30 4.53 -29.19
CA GLN A 2 -23.53 3.56 -28.12
C GLN A 2 -22.71 2.31 -28.44
N SER A 3 -21.93 1.86 -27.46
CA SER A 3 -21.22 0.58 -27.53
C SER A 3 -22.23 -0.56 -27.70
N GLY A 4 -22.01 -1.47 -28.66
CA GLY A 4 -22.85 -2.68 -28.84
C GLY A 4 -22.69 -3.73 -27.73
N LEU A 5 -21.93 -3.41 -26.67
CA LEU A 5 -21.67 -4.30 -25.55
C LEU A 5 -22.82 -4.29 -24.54
N ALA A 6 -23.16 -5.47 -24.04
CA ALA A 6 -24.05 -5.60 -22.89
C ALA A 6 -23.43 -4.95 -21.64
N PRO A 7 -24.24 -4.45 -20.68
CA PRO A 7 -23.73 -3.78 -19.47
C PRO A 7 -22.67 -4.57 -18.70
N TRP A 8 -22.86 -5.89 -18.54
CA TRP A 8 -21.90 -6.76 -17.85
C TRP A 8 -20.57 -6.90 -18.62
N GLN A 9 -20.60 -6.84 -19.96
CA GLN A 9 -19.38 -6.88 -20.78
C GLN A 9 -18.58 -5.60 -20.60
N VAL A 10 -19.24 -4.45 -20.47
CA VAL A 10 -18.57 -3.18 -20.17
C VAL A 10 -17.94 -3.22 -18.79
N VAL A 11 -18.66 -3.68 -17.76
CA VAL A 11 -18.12 -3.86 -16.39
C VAL A 11 -16.87 -4.75 -16.42
N LYS A 12 -16.95 -5.89 -17.12
CA LYS A 12 -15.81 -6.80 -17.30
C LYS A 12 -14.66 -6.12 -18.04
N ALA A 13 -14.94 -5.36 -19.09
CA ALA A 13 -13.92 -4.66 -19.87
C ALA A 13 -13.17 -3.61 -19.04
N VAL A 14 -13.88 -2.88 -18.16
CA VAL A 14 -13.23 -1.96 -17.21
C VAL A 14 -12.23 -2.70 -16.32
N LYS A 15 -12.63 -3.83 -15.74
CA LYS A 15 -11.76 -4.61 -14.85
C LYS A 15 -10.57 -5.23 -15.58
N VAL A 16 -10.78 -5.76 -16.79
CA VAL A 16 -9.77 -6.53 -17.51
C VAL A 16 -8.82 -5.65 -18.31
N TYR A 17 -9.27 -4.50 -18.81
CA TYR A 17 -8.47 -3.67 -19.72
C TYR A 17 -8.14 -2.29 -19.15
N LEU A 18 -9.08 -1.63 -18.45
CA LEU A 18 -8.84 -0.28 -17.94
C LEU A 18 -8.00 -0.30 -16.67
N TYR A 19 -8.41 -1.07 -15.67
CA TYR A 19 -7.72 -1.14 -14.38
C TYR A 19 -6.25 -1.52 -14.51
N PRO A 20 -5.84 -2.55 -15.28
CA PRO A 20 -4.43 -2.88 -15.43
C PRO A 20 -3.59 -1.75 -16.05
N ARG A 21 -4.17 -0.97 -16.99
CA ARG A 21 -3.49 0.19 -17.59
C ARG A 21 -3.32 1.33 -16.57
N VAL A 22 -4.35 1.58 -15.78
CA VAL A 22 -4.29 2.57 -14.69
C VAL A 22 -3.29 2.11 -13.63
N GLU A 23 -3.33 0.84 -13.25
CA GLU A 23 -2.39 0.23 -12.29
C GLU A 23 -0.95 0.41 -12.75
N TYR A 24 -0.65 0.13 -14.02
CA TYR A 24 0.68 0.36 -14.59
C TYR A 24 1.12 1.83 -14.50
N ALA A 25 0.24 2.77 -14.83
CA ALA A 25 0.54 4.20 -14.71
C ALA A 25 0.79 4.61 -13.25
N LEU A 26 -0.02 4.12 -12.32
CA LEU A 26 0.08 4.42 -10.88
C LEU A 26 1.35 3.86 -10.22
N ARG A 27 1.99 2.85 -10.82
CA ARG A 27 3.30 2.36 -10.35
C ARG A 27 4.44 3.34 -10.59
N HIS A 28 4.31 4.19 -11.61
CA HIS A 28 5.38 5.10 -12.05
C HIS A 28 5.09 6.57 -11.73
N LEU A 29 3.85 6.90 -11.41
CA LEU A 29 3.40 8.27 -11.19
C LEU A 29 2.98 8.46 -9.73
N ARG A 30 3.46 9.55 -9.11
CA ARG A 30 2.88 10.04 -7.86
C ARG A 30 1.63 10.84 -8.20
N SER A 31 0.47 10.19 -8.11
CA SER A 31 -0.82 10.83 -8.40
C SER A 31 -1.36 11.54 -7.17
N PHE A 32 -2.02 12.69 -7.38
CA PHE A 32 -2.73 13.36 -6.30
C PHE A 32 -4.01 12.60 -5.97
N ALA A 33 -4.26 12.33 -4.69
CA ALA A 33 -5.44 11.60 -4.23
C ALA A 33 -6.75 12.20 -4.80
N GLN A 34 -6.84 13.53 -4.86
CA GLN A 34 -8.00 14.24 -5.40
C GLN A 34 -8.31 13.86 -6.86
N GLN A 35 -7.28 13.63 -7.69
CA GLN A 35 -7.48 13.25 -9.09
C GLN A 35 -8.02 11.81 -9.19
N LEU A 36 -7.53 10.90 -8.34
CA LEU A 36 -8.00 9.52 -8.26
C LEU A 36 -9.45 9.45 -7.78
N GLU A 37 -9.82 10.27 -6.79
CA GLU A 37 -11.20 10.38 -6.30
C GLU A 37 -12.16 10.95 -7.34
N VAL A 38 -11.72 11.95 -8.13
CA VAL A 38 -12.49 12.46 -9.27
C VAL A 38 -12.74 11.32 -10.28
N PHE A 39 -11.70 10.55 -10.61
CA PHE A 39 -11.83 9.41 -11.52
C PHE A 39 -12.83 8.36 -10.98
N ASP A 40 -12.67 7.96 -9.72
CA ASP A 40 -13.57 7.00 -9.06
C ASP A 40 -15.03 7.48 -9.09
N ARG A 41 -15.28 8.77 -8.83
CA ARG A 41 -16.63 9.36 -8.91
C ARG A 41 -17.19 9.29 -10.33
N HIS A 42 -16.40 9.60 -11.35
CA HIS A 42 -16.83 9.50 -12.75
C HIS A 42 -17.11 8.06 -13.16
N LEU A 43 -16.25 7.12 -12.75
CA LEU A 43 -16.43 5.70 -13.02
C LEU A 43 -17.74 5.19 -12.40
N VAL A 44 -17.97 5.45 -11.11
CA VAL A 44 -19.20 5.04 -10.42
C VAL A 44 -20.44 5.69 -11.05
N ARG A 45 -20.37 6.97 -11.42
CA ARG A 45 -21.48 7.65 -12.12
C ARG A 45 -21.79 6.99 -13.45
N GLY A 46 -20.77 6.66 -14.24
CA GLY A 46 -20.91 5.97 -15.52
C GLY A 46 -21.49 4.56 -15.37
N LEU A 47 -20.96 3.78 -14.43
CA LEU A 47 -21.45 2.43 -14.13
C LEU A 47 -22.88 2.43 -13.61
N ARG A 48 -23.23 3.39 -12.76
CA ARG A 48 -24.61 3.57 -12.26
C ARG A 48 -25.58 3.82 -13.40
N HIS A 49 -25.22 4.69 -14.33
CA HIS A 49 -26.04 4.97 -15.51
C HIS A 49 -26.16 3.75 -16.42
N LEU A 50 -25.04 3.08 -16.69
CA LEU A 50 -24.99 1.85 -17.50
C LEU A 50 -25.88 0.73 -16.95
N LEU A 51 -25.86 0.54 -15.63
CA LEU A 51 -26.64 -0.49 -14.93
C LEU A 51 -28.08 -0.04 -14.59
N ARG A 52 -28.47 1.19 -14.97
CA ARG A 52 -29.79 1.78 -14.68
C ARG A 52 -30.14 1.78 -13.19
N LEU A 53 -29.13 1.96 -12.34
CA LEU A 53 -29.31 2.01 -10.88
C LEU A 53 -29.85 3.39 -10.45
N PRO A 54 -30.74 3.45 -9.45
CA PRO A 54 -31.25 4.72 -8.95
C PRO A 54 -30.12 5.55 -8.32
N THR A 55 -30.30 6.86 -8.24
CA THR A 55 -29.34 7.77 -7.57
C THR A 55 -29.19 7.46 -6.09
N SER A 56 -30.23 6.91 -5.46
CA SER A 56 -30.23 6.47 -4.06
C SER A 56 -29.42 5.19 -3.80
N ALA A 57 -29.01 4.43 -4.82
CA ALA A 57 -28.26 3.20 -4.59
C ALA A 57 -26.88 3.49 -3.97
N THR A 58 -26.52 2.74 -2.93
CA THR A 58 -25.28 2.95 -2.19
C THR A 58 -24.05 2.72 -3.06
N THR A 59 -23.01 3.56 -2.91
CA THR A 59 -21.73 3.39 -3.61
C THR A 59 -20.96 2.14 -3.18
N ALA A 60 -21.24 1.63 -1.98
CA ALA A 60 -20.71 0.36 -1.47
C ALA A 60 -20.96 -0.82 -2.43
N PHE A 61 -22.07 -0.82 -3.18
CA PHE A 61 -22.35 -1.86 -4.17
C PHE A 61 -21.25 -2.02 -5.23
N PHE A 62 -20.59 -0.91 -5.61
CA PHE A 62 -19.55 -0.93 -6.64
C PHE A 62 -18.25 -1.54 -6.11
N TYR A 63 -17.94 -1.32 -4.84
CA TYR A 63 -16.67 -1.71 -4.22
C TYR A 63 -16.74 -3.04 -3.45
N ALA A 64 -17.92 -3.42 -2.98
CA ALA A 64 -18.13 -4.69 -2.29
C ALA A 64 -17.72 -5.88 -3.19
N PRO A 65 -17.10 -6.94 -2.61
CA PRO A 65 -16.68 -8.12 -3.34
C PRO A 65 -17.80 -8.75 -4.17
N VAL A 66 -17.42 -9.37 -5.29
CA VAL A 66 -18.37 -10.12 -6.13
C VAL A 66 -19.00 -11.29 -5.36
N SER A 67 -18.26 -11.89 -4.42
CA SER A 67 -18.77 -12.93 -3.51
C SER A 67 -19.87 -12.44 -2.55
N ARG A 68 -19.97 -11.12 -2.32
CA ARG A 68 -21.00 -10.47 -1.49
C ARG A 68 -22.08 -9.78 -2.34
N GLY A 69 -22.14 -10.08 -3.65
CA GLY A 69 -23.12 -9.51 -4.57
C GLY A 69 -22.79 -8.10 -5.06
N GLY A 70 -21.60 -7.58 -4.78
CA GLY A 70 -21.12 -6.30 -5.32
C GLY A 70 -20.44 -6.45 -6.67
N LEU A 71 -19.93 -5.33 -7.20
CA LEU A 71 -19.18 -5.33 -8.45
C LEU A 71 -17.69 -5.58 -8.25
N GLY A 72 -17.14 -5.52 -7.03
CA GLY A 72 -15.74 -5.80 -6.72
C GLY A 72 -14.74 -4.91 -7.46
N PHE A 73 -15.03 -3.62 -7.57
CA PHE A 73 -14.02 -2.63 -7.94
C PHE A 73 -13.21 -2.24 -6.70
N LEU A 74 -11.94 -1.87 -6.90
CA LEU A 74 -11.13 -1.27 -5.85
C LEU A 74 -11.04 0.25 -6.10
N PRO A 75 -11.30 1.13 -5.12
CA PRO A 75 -11.05 2.55 -5.27
C PRO A 75 -9.61 2.80 -5.71
N LEU A 76 -9.39 3.71 -6.68
CA LEU A 76 -8.05 3.95 -7.21
C LEU A 76 -7.09 4.51 -6.16
N THR A 77 -7.60 5.24 -5.17
CA THR A 77 -6.79 5.68 -4.02
C THR A 77 -6.25 4.51 -3.18
N GLU A 78 -7.05 3.46 -3.02
CA GLU A 78 -6.66 2.25 -2.31
C GLU A 78 -5.73 1.38 -3.16
N LEU A 79 -6.01 1.27 -4.46
CA LEU A 79 -5.12 0.60 -5.40
C LEU A 79 -3.73 1.26 -5.42
N HIS A 80 -3.68 2.60 -5.50
CA HIS A 80 -2.41 3.33 -5.48
C HIS A 80 -1.64 3.09 -4.18
N GLY A 81 -2.32 3.17 -3.03
CA GLY A 81 -1.69 2.89 -1.75
C GLY A 81 -1.16 1.47 -1.63
N ALA A 82 -1.91 0.47 -2.12
CA ALA A 82 -1.47 -0.92 -2.15
C ALA A 82 -0.18 -1.09 -2.97
N LEU A 83 -0.12 -0.46 -4.15
CA LEU A 83 1.07 -0.46 -5.00
C LEU A 83 2.26 0.21 -4.31
N GLN A 84 2.06 1.32 -3.60
CA GLN A 84 3.13 2.00 -2.88
C GLN A 84 3.66 1.15 -1.72
N VAL A 85 2.78 0.51 -0.94
CA VAL A 85 3.19 -0.42 0.14
C VAL A 85 4.00 -1.58 -0.42
N ALA A 86 3.51 -2.22 -1.49
CA ALA A 86 4.21 -3.31 -2.14
C ALA A 86 5.56 -2.85 -2.73
N HIS A 87 5.61 -1.67 -3.36
CA HIS A 87 6.85 -1.11 -3.90
C HIS A 87 7.86 -0.78 -2.79
N GLY A 88 7.42 -0.18 -1.69
CA GLY A 88 8.26 0.08 -0.53
C GLY A 88 8.86 -1.20 0.05
N TRP A 89 8.05 -2.26 0.17
CA TRP A 89 8.54 -3.58 0.56
C TRP A 89 9.59 -4.11 -0.43
N GLN A 90 9.34 -4.02 -1.74
CA GLN A 90 10.25 -4.47 -2.79
C GLN A 90 11.59 -3.71 -2.79
N MET A 91 11.60 -2.41 -2.47
CA MET A 91 12.83 -1.64 -2.34
C MET A 91 13.67 -2.11 -1.15
N LEU A 92 13.03 -2.41 -0.01
CA LEU A 92 13.72 -2.90 1.20
C LEU A 92 14.30 -4.32 1.01
N HIS A 93 13.66 -5.14 0.17
CA HIS A 93 14.03 -6.54 -0.09
C HIS A 93 14.51 -6.76 -1.52
N SER A 94 15.03 -5.72 -2.17
CA SER A 94 15.55 -5.82 -3.53
C SER A 94 16.76 -6.73 -3.56
N PRO A 95 16.95 -7.59 -4.60
CA PRO A 95 18.20 -8.34 -4.75
C PRO A 95 19.42 -7.42 -4.93
N ASP A 96 19.22 -6.18 -5.36
CA ASP A 96 20.27 -5.17 -5.47
C ASP A 96 20.53 -4.47 -4.13
N THR A 97 21.74 -4.67 -3.59
CA THR A 97 22.21 -4.08 -2.33
C THR A 97 22.29 -2.55 -2.38
N ALA A 98 22.48 -1.95 -3.56
CA ALA A 98 22.46 -0.50 -3.71
C ALA A 98 21.05 0.06 -3.48
N ILE A 99 20.02 -0.57 -4.03
CA ILE A 99 18.61 -0.19 -3.82
C ILE A 99 18.23 -0.32 -2.35
N GLN A 100 18.61 -1.45 -1.73
CA GLN A 100 18.41 -1.68 -0.30
C GLN A 100 19.04 -0.59 0.58
N ARG A 101 20.29 -0.20 0.28
CA ARG A 101 21.00 0.85 0.99
C ARG A 101 20.34 2.22 0.81
N ILE A 102 19.90 2.54 -0.42
CA ILE A 102 19.18 3.79 -0.69
C ILE A 102 17.86 3.84 0.08
N ALA A 103 17.08 2.76 0.08
CA ALA A 103 15.81 2.68 0.80
C ALA A 103 15.99 2.91 2.31
N ARG A 104 16.97 2.24 2.92
CA ARG A 104 17.32 2.42 4.35
C ARG A 104 17.82 3.83 4.65
N GLN A 105 18.65 4.40 3.79
CA GLN A 105 19.14 5.77 3.95
C GLN A 105 18.00 6.80 3.87
N GLN A 106 17.03 6.59 2.97
CA GLN A 106 15.85 7.47 2.88
C GLN A 106 14.99 7.39 4.14
N LEU A 107 14.75 6.18 4.68
CA LEU A 107 14.05 6.01 5.96
C LEU A 107 14.80 6.73 7.09
N ARG A 108 16.12 6.61 7.14
CA ARG A 108 16.96 7.30 8.12
C ARG A 108 16.84 8.82 8.00
N GLN A 109 16.90 9.38 6.79
CA GLN A 109 16.74 10.83 6.57
C GLN A 109 15.37 11.34 7.04
N ILE A 110 14.30 10.55 6.86
CA ILE A 110 12.96 10.90 7.34
C ILE A 110 12.88 10.79 8.87
N ALA A 111 13.52 9.78 9.47
CA ALA A 111 13.63 9.69 10.91
C ALA A 111 14.41 10.88 11.48
N GLU A 112 15.55 11.23 10.89
CA GLU A 112 16.38 12.37 11.28
C GLU A 112 15.66 13.70 11.09
N SER A 113 14.73 13.84 10.15
CA SER A 113 13.97 15.07 9.98
C SER A 113 12.91 15.26 11.09
N GLY A 114 12.26 14.17 11.52
CA GLY A 114 11.18 14.20 12.53
C GLY A 114 11.60 13.93 13.97
N TYR A 115 12.76 13.30 14.20
CA TYR A 115 13.20 12.80 15.50
C TYR A 115 14.65 13.18 15.79
N LYS A 116 15.01 13.27 17.08
CA LYS A 116 16.40 13.41 17.51
C LYS A 116 16.97 12.00 17.71
N LEU A 117 17.77 11.54 16.76
CA LEU A 117 18.40 10.22 16.84
C LEU A 117 19.77 10.31 17.50
N ASP A 118 20.03 9.45 18.48
CA ASP A 118 21.39 9.22 18.98
C ASP A 118 22.18 8.32 18.02
N ALA A 119 23.29 8.83 17.49
CA ALA A 119 24.13 8.13 16.53
C ALA A 119 24.76 6.85 17.10
N LEU A 120 24.98 6.78 18.42
CA LEU A 120 25.54 5.58 19.07
C LEU A 120 24.46 4.52 19.28
N ALA A 121 23.28 4.91 19.80
CA ALA A 121 22.18 3.98 20.08
C ALA A 121 21.59 3.30 18.83
N TRP A 122 21.65 3.98 17.68
CA TRP A 122 21.10 3.50 16.40
C TRP A 122 22.16 2.93 15.45
N ARG A 123 23.41 2.78 15.90
CA ARG A 123 24.45 2.11 15.11
C ARG A 123 24.02 0.66 14.85
N ASP A 124 24.11 0.23 13.60
CA ASP A 124 23.76 -1.11 13.12
C ASP A 124 22.30 -1.56 13.39
N ARG A 125 21.41 -0.63 13.75
CA ARG A 125 19.98 -0.88 14.03
C ARG A 125 19.04 -0.21 13.03
N GLU A 126 19.48 -0.11 11.78
CA GLU A 126 18.73 0.59 10.73
C GLU A 126 17.37 -0.06 10.42
N ASP A 127 17.32 -1.39 10.42
CA ASP A 127 16.07 -2.13 10.16
C ASP A 127 15.06 -1.94 11.29
N GLU A 128 15.54 -1.88 12.54
CA GLU A 128 14.69 -1.59 13.70
C GLU A 128 14.14 -0.17 13.65
N LEU A 129 14.99 0.80 13.32
CA LEU A 129 14.59 2.18 13.15
C LEU A 129 13.53 2.31 12.04
N GLY A 130 13.75 1.66 10.90
CA GLY A 130 12.81 1.63 9.78
C GLY A 130 11.46 1.03 10.18
N GLU A 131 11.46 -0.09 10.91
CA GLU A 131 10.25 -0.77 11.35
C GLU A 131 9.45 0.11 12.32
N LEU A 132 10.11 0.70 13.32
CA LEU A 132 9.47 1.62 14.27
C LEU A 132 8.93 2.88 13.59
N LEU A 133 9.66 3.43 12.62
CA LEU A 133 9.23 4.60 11.85
C LEU A 133 7.97 4.30 11.02
N LEU A 134 7.99 3.20 10.26
CA LEU A 134 6.90 2.80 9.37
C LEU A 134 5.66 2.30 10.14
N ASN A 135 5.85 1.79 11.36
CA ASN A 135 4.75 1.43 12.26
C ASN A 135 4.28 2.59 13.15
N SER A 136 4.83 3.81 12.98
CA SER A 136 4.51 4.99 13.79
C SER A 136 4.81 4.87 15.30
N ASN A 137 5.75 4.00 15.67
CA ASN A 137 6.15 3.71 17.05
C ASN A 137 7.51 4.32 17.43
N LEU A 138 8.18 5.02 16.51
CA LEU A 138 9.53 5.58 16.79
C LEU A 138 9.52 6.58 17.95
N GLY A 139 8.49 7.40 18.08
CA GLY A 139 8.37 8.40 19.15
C GLY A 139 8.14 7.83 20.55
N THR A 140 7.79 6.55 20.69
CA THR A 140 7.68 5.87 21.98
C THR A 140 9.00 5.26 22.43
N SER A 141 10.02 5.25 21.56
CA SER A 141 11.35 4.73 21.90
C SER A 141 12.20 5.81 22.56
N ASP A 142 12.82 5.47 23.68
CA ASP A 142 13.68 6.35 24.49
C ASP A 142 14.83 7.02 23.68
N PRO A 143 15.53 6.33 22.75
CA PRO A 143 16.61 6.95 21.98
C PRO A 143 16.15 7.77 20.75
N ALA A 144 14.85 8.06 20.61
CA ALA A 144 14.34 8.86 19.48
C ALA A 144 13.15 9.77 19.86
N PRO A 145 13.33 10.78 20.74
CA PRO A 145 12.27 11.73 21.04
C PRO A 145 11.89 12.58 19.81
N PRO A 146 10.60 12.90 19.62
CA PRO A 146 10.12 13.70 18.49
C PRO A 146 10.66 15.13 18.54
N LYS A 147 10.95 15.71 17.37
CA LYS A 147 11.31 17.12 17.23
C LYS A 147 10.04 17.99 17.31
N ARG A 148 10.18 19.19 17.88
CA ARG A 148 9.07 20.16 18.03
C ARG A 148 8.50 20.70 16.71
N ARG A 149 9.28 20.63 15.62
CA ARG A 149 8.88 21.08 14.29
C ARG A 149 9.21 19.97 13.30
N ASN A 150 8.18 19.32 12.77
CA ASN A 150 8.34 18.37 11.68
C ASN A 150 8.53 19.14 10.38
N ALA A 151 9.65 18.90 9.70
CA ALA A 151 9.78 19.30 8.30
C ALA A 151 8.81 18.42 7.49
N ASP A 152 7.94 19.05 6.71
CA ASP A 152 6.96 18.33 5.89
C ASP A 152 7.68 17.78 4.63
N ILE A 153 8.42 16.69 4.81
CA ILE A 153 9.13 16.02 3.73
C ILE A 153 8.15 15.03 3.10
N GLY A 154 7.40 15.51 2.09
CA GLY A 154 6.59 14.65 1.25
C GLY A 154 7.45 13.57 0.59
N SER A 155 7.32 12.32 1.04
CA SER A 155 8.16 11.19 0.61
C SER A 155 7.33 9.93 0.45
N LEU A 156 7.82 9.00 -0.39
CA LEU A 156 7.22 7.68 -0.56
C LEU A 156 6.98 6.99 0.80
N TRP A 157 7.95 7.03 1.70
CA TRP A 157 7.86 6.33 2.99
C TRP A 157 6.82 6.94 3.94
N PHE A 158 6.55 8.24 3.84
CA PHE A 158 5.44 8.86 4.56
C PHE A 158 4.09 8.35 4.02
N ASP A 159 3.97 8.26 2.69
CA ASP A 159 2.77 7.71 2.03
C ASP A 159 2.60 6.23 2.43
N VAL A 160 3.66 5.41 2.34
CA VAL A 160 3.66 4.00 2.78
C VAL A 160 3.24 3.86 4.24
N ARG A 161 3.79 4.66 5.15
CA ARG A 161 3.38 4.67 6.57
C ARG A 161 1.89 4.96 6.74
N GLY A 162 1.38 5.98 6.04
CA GLY A 162 -0.04 6.33 6.06
C GLY A 162 -0.92 5.19 5.52
N HIS A 163 -0.49 4.56 4.44
CA HIS A 163 -1.19 3.43 3.82
C HIS A 163 -1.18 2.18 4.71
N LEU A 164 -0.06 1.83 5.32
CA LEU A 164 0.04 0.73 6.30
C LEU A 164 -0.99 0.92 7.42
N HIS A 165 -1.02 2.11 8.04
CA HIS A 165 -1.99 2.43 9.08
C HIS A 165 -3.44 2.32 8.58
N ARG A 166 -3.76 2.94 7.43
CA ARG A 166 -5.10 2.86 6.81
C ARG A 166 -5.52 1.43 6.47
N PHE A 167 -4.56 0.59 6.09
CA PHE A 167 -4.78 -0.80 5.68
C PHE A 167 -4.76 -1.79 6.84
N GLY A 168 -4.41 -1.34 8.05
CA GLY A 168 -4.22 -2.22 9.20
C GLY A 168 -3.06 -3.21 8.99
N LEU A 169 -2.08 -2.82 8.18
CA LEU A 169 -0.87 -3.60 7.89
C LEU A 169 0.30 -3.03 8.67
N LYS A 170 1.27 -3.89 9.00
CA LYS A 170 2.47 -3.52 9.74
C LYS A 170 3.66 -4.28 9.20
N PHE A 171 4.83 -3.65 9.32
CA PHE A 171 6.09 -4.35 9.15
C PHE A 171 6.45 -5.06 10.45
N GLU A 172 6.84 -6.31 10.38
CA GLU A 172 7.10 -7.16 11.54
C GLU A 172 8.39 -7.96 11.35
N MET A 173 8.88 -8.54 12.44
CA MET A 173 9.99 -9.49 12.44
C MET A 173 9.46 -10.88 12.10
N ALA A 174 9.90 -11.44 10.97
CA ALA A 174 9.70 -12.84 10.67
C ALA A 174 10.59 -13.70 11.59
N PRO A 175 10.02 -14.72 12.26
CA PRO A 175 10.79 -15.62 13.09
C PRO A 175 11.79 -16.43 12.25
N ALA A 176 12.89 -16.86 12.88
CA ALA A 176 13.79 -17.81 12.26
C ALA A 176 13.04 -19.13 12.01
N VAL A 177 13.25 -19.74 10.85
CA VAL A 177 12.69 -21.04 10.51
C VAL A 177 13.83 -22.06 10.58
N GLU A 178 13.84 -22.85 11.65
CA GLU A 178 14.89 -23.84 11.92
C GLU A 178 14.96 -24.91 10.83
N GLU A 179 13.81 -25.33 10.29
CA GLU A 179 13.71 -26.38 9.27
C GLU A 179 14.39 -26.00 7.94
N THR A 180 14.38 -24.73 7.56
CA THR A 180 15.03 -24.22 6.34
C THR A 180 16.32 -23.47 6.61
N GLY A 181 16.75 -23.35 7.87
CA GLY A 181 17.92 -22.57 8.28
C GLY A 181 17.81 -21.07 7.97
N THR A 182 16.60 -20.55 7.78
CA THR A 182 16.39 -19.14 7.42
C THR A 182 16.45 -18.27 8.68
N PRO A 183 17.35 -17.28 8.77
CA PRO A 183 17.46 -16.42 9.94
C PRO A 183 16.23 -15.53 10.10
N ALA A 184 16.03 -15.01 11.31
CA ALA A 184 14.99 -14.00 11.55
C ALA A 184 15.25 -12.76 10.70
N GLN A 185 14.20 -12.24 10.06
CA GLN A 185 14.29 -11.07 9.17
C GLN A 185 13.34 -9.98 9.66
N ARG A 186 13.85 -8.75 9.79
CA ARG A 186 13.01 -7.57 10.10
C ARG A 186 12.36 -7.04 8.84
N LEU A 187 11.44 -6.08 9.01
CA LEU A 187 10.75 -5.40 7.90
C LEU A 187 9.99 -6.36 6.98
N GLN A 188 9.51 -7.49 7.50
CA GLN A 188 8.66 -8.40 6.74
C GLN A 188 7.20 -7.95 6.78
N LEU A 189 6.45 -8.28 5.74
CA LEU A 189 5.04 -7.93 5.63
C LEU A 189 4.22 -9.22 5.53
N ARG A 190 3.08 -9.25 6.22
CA ARG A 190 2.08 -10.30 6.12
C ARG A 190 0.70 -9.69 6.00
N VAL A 191 -0.24 -10.41 5.39
CA VAL A 191 -1.65 -10.02 5.35
C VAL A 191 -2.47 -10.99 6.19
N PRO A 192 -3.51 -10.55 6.91
CA PRO A 192 -4.25 -11.39 7.87
C PRO A 192 -4.82 -12.70 7.33
N TYR A 193 -5.16 -12.74 6.04
CA TYR A 193 -5.77 -13.92 5.40
C TYR A 193 -4.75 -14.87 4.76
N HIS A 194 -3.45 -14.53 4.77
CA HIS A 194 -2.39 -15.35 4.23
C HIS A 194 -1.47 -15.83 5.36
N ALA A 195 -1.27 -17.14 5.45
CA ALA A 195 -0.51 -17.74 6.55
C ALA A 195 1.01 -17.42 6.50
N GLY A 196 1.55 -17.14 5.32
CA GLY A 196 2.97 -16.90 5.10
C GLY A 196 3.38 -15.43 5.16
N TRP A 197 4.69 -15.21 5.29
CA TRP A 197 5.32 -13.93 4.99
C TRP A 197 5.35 -13.69 3.49
N LEU A 198 5.14 -12.45 3.08
CA LEU A 198 5.12 -12.10 1.66
C LEU A 198 6.53 -12.14 1.09
N ASP A 199 6.63 -12.62 -0.15
CA ASP A 199 7.85 -12.59 -0.93
C ASP A 199 7.76 -11.55 -2.07
N HIS A 200 8.83 -11.45 -2.86
CA HIS A 200 8.91 -10.49 -3.96
C HIS A 200 7.89 -10.73 -5.08
N ARG A 201 7.42 -11.97 -5.24
CA ARG A 201 6.44 -12.37 -6.26
C ARG A 201 5.01 -12.14 -5.78
N ASP A 202 4.78 -12.33 -4.50
CA ASP A 202 3.46 -12.43 -3.90
C ASP A 202 3.02 -11.12 -3.22
N VAL A 203 3.93 -10.21 -2.88
CA VAL A 203 3.56 -8.96 -2.18
C VAL A 203 2.46 -8.16 -2.91
N HIS A 204 2.57 -7.96 -4.23
CA HIS A 204 1.51 -7.30 -5.02
C HIS A 204 0.23 -8.12 -5.08
N ARG A 205 0.38 -9.44 -5.18
CA ARG A 205 -0.73 -10.40 -5.28
C ARG A 205 -1.55 -10.48 -4.01
N HIS A 206 -0.97 -10.16 -2.86
CA HIS A 206 -1.62 -10.27 -1.56
C HIS A 206 -1.97 -8.92 -0.91
N VAL A 207 -1.23 -7.85 -1.16
CA VAL A 207 -1.60 -6.53 -0.59
C VAL A 207 -2.88 -5.98 -1.25
N LYS A 208 -3.07 -6.19 -2.56
CA LYS A 208 -4.26 -5.70 -3.27
C LYS A 208 -5.56 -6.42 -2.84
N PRO A 209 -5.65 -7.76 -2.83
CA PRO A 209 -6.87 -8.44 -2.42
C PRO A 209 -7.19 -8.31 -0.93
N HIS A 210 -6.20 -8.00 -0.09
CA HIS A 210 -6.44 -7.58 1.30
C HIS A 210 -7.44 -6.43 1.37
N LEU A 211 -7.30 -5.44 0.48
CA LEU A 211 -8.19 -4.29 0.44
C LEU A 211 -9.55 -4.64 -0.13
N GLU A 212 -9.59 -5.49 -1.18
CA GLU A 212 -10.85 -5.97 -1.75
C GLU A 212 -11.69 -6.72 -0.71
N ASN A 213 -11.09 -7.53 0.15
CA ASN A 213 -11.78 -8.31 1.18
C ASN A 213 -12.26 -7.50 2.40
N ARG A 214 -11.79 -6.26 2.56
CA ARG A 214 -12.22 -5.36 3.65
C ARG A 214 -13.57 -4.67 3.38
N HIS A 215 -13.97 -4.57 2.11
CA HIS A 215 -15.28 -4.03 1.68
C HIS A 215 -16.41 -5.04 1.85
#